data_AF-A0A4V3GSB4-F1
#
_entry.id   AF-A0A4V3GSB4-F1
#
_cell.length_a   1.000
_cell.length_b   1.000
_cell.length_c   1.000
_cell.angle_alpha   90.00
_cell.angle_beta   90.00
_cell.angle_gamma   90.00
#
_symmetry.space_group_name_H-M   'P 1'
#
loop_
_entity.id
_entity.type
_entity.pdbx_description
1 polymer ?
#
loop_
_entity_poly.entity_id
_entity_poly.type
_entity_poly.pdbx_seq_one_letter_code
_entity_poly.pdbx_strand_id
1 'polypeptide(L)'
;MRRLSLAADRGYDSADFVAELRQMVVTPHVAQKSRHSAIDGRTTRHPVYAKSQRCRKKIDLRQGNDPLYRCLFLLTFGWAKTVGGMAQTMYRGIERVRARFTLTMAACNLARLPKLLAA
;
A
#
# COMPACT_ATOMS: atom_id res chain seq x y z
N MET A 1 7.87 -23.03 -16.42
CA MET A 1 8.57 -21.71 -16.53
C MET A 1 7.80 -20.69 -15.70
N ARG A 2 8.39 -20.11 -14.64
CA ARG A 2 7.68 -19.22 -13.71
C ARG A 2 7.61 -17.80 -14.30
N ARG A 3 6.40 -17.28 -14.53
CA ARG A 3 6.22 -15.91 -15.03
C ARG A 3 6.63 -14.91 -13.96
N LEU A 4 7.65 -14.10 -14.22
CA LEU A 4 8.10 -13.04 -13.31
C LEU A 4 7.25 -11.78 -13.53
N SER A 5 6.83 -11.15 -12.44
CA SER A 5 6.10 -9.88 -12.47
C SER A 5 6.70 -8.91 -11.47
N LEU A 6 6.90 -7.66 -11.87
CA LEU A 6 7.35 -6.61 -10.97
C LEU A 6 6.19 -5.67 -10.66
N ALA A 7 5.89 -5.51 -9.37
CA ALA A 7 4.94 -4.53 -8.89
C ALA A 7 5.67 -3.21 -8.62
N ALA A 8 5.15 -2.09 -9.13
CA ALA A 8 5.68 -0.76 -8.83
C ALA A 8 4.59 0.31 -8.76
N ASP A 9 4.93 1.43 -8.13
CA ASP A 9 4.04 2.57 -7.95
C ASP A 9 3.90 3.42 -9.22
N ARG A 10 2.99 4.40 -9.18
CA ARG A 10 2.64 5.22 -10.34
C ARG A 10 3.81 6.04 -10.89
N GLY A 11 4.77 6.39 -10.03
CA GLY A 11 5.99 7.10 -10.45
C GLY A 11 6.81 6.33 -11.50
N TYR A 12 6.73 4.99 -11.47
CA TYR A 12 7.46 4.09 -12.37
C TYR A 12 6.73 3.83 -13.69
N ASP A 13 5.59 4.46 -13.93
CA ASP A 13 4.91 4.40 -15.23
C ASP A 13 5.62 5.33 -16.23
N SER A 14 6.82 4.94 -16.65
CA SER A 14 7.61 5.58 -17.70
C SER A 14 7.84 4.59 -18.85
N ALA A 15 7.96 5.12 -20.07
CA ALA A 15 8.13 4.30 -21.27
C ALA A 15 9.39 3.43 -21.19
N ASP A 16 10.50 4.03 -20.78
CA ASP A 16 11.80 3.36 -20.68
C ASP A 16 11.77 2.22 -19.66
N PHE A 17 11.22 2.47 -18.47
CA PHE A 17 11.13 1.45 -17.42
C PHE A 17 10.23 0.28 -17.84
N VAL A 18 9.09 0.56 -18.47
CA VAL A 18 8.18 -0.49 -18.96
C VAL A 18 8.82 -1.27 -20.11
N ALA A 19 9.59 -0.62 -20.98
CA ALA A 19 10.31 -1.26 -22.07
C ALA A 19 11.41 -2.20 -21.55
N GLU A 20 12.23 -1.75 -20.60
CA GLU A 20 13.27 -2.57 -19.97
C GLU A 20 12.70 -3.83 -19.31
N LEU A 21 11.61 -3.69 -18.53
CA LEU A 21 10.95 -4.86 -17.91
C LEU A 21 10.49 -5.88 -18.94
N ARG A 22 9.98 -5.41 -20.08
CA ARG A 22 9.54 -6.29 -21.18
C ARG A 22 10.71 -6.99 -21.87
N GLN A 23 11.83 -6.29 -22.07
CA GLN A 23 13.06 -6.89 -22.60
C GLN A 23 13.58 -7.99 -21.68
N MET A 24 13.47 -7.81 -20.37
CA MET A 24 13.81 -8.84 -19.37
C MET A 24 12.75 -9.94 -19.20
N VAL A 25 11.69 -9.97 -20.02
CA VAL A 25 10.58 -10.94 -19.93
C VAL A 25 9.85 -10.87 -18.56
N VAL A 26 9.90 -9.72 -17.89
CA VAL A 26 9.19 -9.43 -16.65
C VAL A 26 7.88 -8.70 -16.97
N THR A 27 6.77 -9.18 -16.41
CA THR A 27 5.47 -8.52 -16.60
C THR A 27 5.39 -7.26 -15.73
N PRO A 28 5.26 -6.06 -16.31
CA PRO A 28 5.20 -4.81 -15.55
C PRO A 28 3.82 -4.65 -14.90
N HIS A 29 3.70 -4.94 -13.60
CA HIS A 29 2.50 -4.73 -12.79
C HIS A 29 2.56 -3.35 -12.08
N VAL A 30 2.81 -2.31 -12.88
CA VAL A 30 2.98 -0.92 -12.45
C VAL A 30 1.64 -0.19 -12.40
N ALA A 31 1.49 0.77 -11.50
CA ALA A 31 0.27 1.57 -11.41
C ALA A 31 0.11 2.59 -12.55
N GLN A 32 -1.00 2.49 -13.29
CA GLN A 32 -1.26 3.35 -14.46
C GLN A 32 -1.47 4.84 -14.11
N LYS A 33 -0.84 5.74 -14.87
CA LYS A 33 -1.12 7.18 -14.97
C LYS A 33 -2.42 7.42 -15.78
N SER A 34 -3.11 8.51 -15.49
CA SER A 34 -4.35 8.88 -16.20
C SER A 34 -4.09 9.48 -17.58
N ARG A 35 -2.91 10.08 -17.79
CA ARG A 35 -2.45 10.66 -19.06
C ARG A 35 -1.03 10.17 -19.32
N HIS A 36 -0.70 9.94 -20.60
CA HIS A 36 0.64 9.52 -21.05
C HIS A 36 1.20 8.27 -20.33
N SER A 37 0.37 7.24 -20.14
CA SER A 37 0.80 5.98 -19.53
C SER A 37 1.55 5.10 -20.54
N ALA A 38 2.62 4.46 -20.08
CA ALA A 38 3.35 3.44 -20.84
C ALA A 38 2.74 2.03 -20.69
N ILE A 39 1.86 1.85 -19.70
CA ILE A 39 1.13 0.59 -19.49
C ILE A 39 -0.06 0.51 -20.45
N ASP A 40 -0.09 -0.56 -21.25
CA ASP A 40 -1.13 -0.84 -22.24
C ASP A 40 -2.24 -1.77 -21.73
N GLY A 41 -3.23 -2.02 -22.61
CA GLY A 41 -4.37 -2.90 -22.37
C GLY A 41 -4.03 -4.34 -22.01
N ARG A 42 -2.83 -4.83 -22.34
CA ARG A 42 -2.44 -6.23 -22.09
C ARG A 42 -2.29 -6.51 -20.60
N THR A 43 -1.80 -5.53 -19.84
CA THR A 43 -1.68 -5.62 -18.38
C THR A 43 -3.00 -5.25 -17.69
N THR A 44 -3.70 -4.23 -18.17
CA THR A 44 -4.89 -3.67 -17.49
C THR A 44 -6.17 -4.47 -17.69
N ARG A 45 -6.26 -5.31 -18.75
CA ARG A 45 -7.44 -6.16 -19.03
C ARG A 45 -7.77 -7.15 -17.92
N HIS A 46 -6.78 -7.54 -17.12
CA HIS A 46 -6.97 -8.58 -16.13
C HIS A 46 -7.69 -8.00 -14.89
N PRO A 47 -8.82 -8.58 -14.44
CA PRO A 47 -9.55 -8.07 -13.27
C PRO A 47 -8.70 -8.05 -11.99
N VAL A 48 -7.69 -8.93 -11.93
CA VAL A 48 -6.68 -8.97 -10.86
C VAL A 48 -5.87 -7.68 -10.79
N TYR A 49 -5.54 -7.06 -11.94
CA TYR A 49 -4.84 -5.79 -12.00
C TYR A 49 -5.67 -4.69 -11.32
N ALA A 50 -6.95 -4.54 -11.70
CA ALA A 50 -7.84 -3.55 -11.10
C ALA A 50 -8.08 -3.77 -9.60
N LYS A 51 -8.14 -5.03 -9.14
CA LYS A 51 -8.23 -5.37 -7.71
C LYS A 51 -6.96 -4.98 -6.95
N SER A 52 -5.79 -5.31 -7.51
CA SER A 52 -4.47 -4.97 -6.96
C SER A 52 -4.29 -3.45 -6.85
N GLN A 53 -4.64 -2.72 -7.89
CA GLN A 53 -4.58 -1.26 -7.92
C GLN A 53 -5.50 -0.59 -6.89
N ARG A 54 -6.71 -1.13 -6.68
CA ARG A 54 -7.61 -0.66 -5.62
C ARG A 54 -7.05 -0.93 -4.23
N CYS A 55 -6.51 -2.12 -3.98
CA CYS A 55 -5.87 -2.44 -2.69
C CYS A 55 -4.64 -1.57 -2.41
N ARG A 56 -3.87 -1.17 -3.44
CA ARG A 56 -2.70 -0.27 -3.30
C ARG A 56 -3.09 1.20 -3.11
N LYS A 57 -4.10 1.71 -3.82
CA LYS A 57 -4.60 3.09 -3.59
C LYS A 57 -5.24 3.26 -2.21
N LYS A 58 -5.79 2.18 -1.67
CA LYS A 58 -6.32 2.09 -0.30
C LYS A 58 -5.24 2.29 0.80
N ILE A 59 -3.96 2.20 0.45
CA ILE A 59 -2.82 2.58 1.30
C ILE A 59 -2.67 4.11 1.36
N ASP A 60 -3.00 4.79 0.26
CA ASP A 60 -2.60 6.17 -0.03
C ASP A 60 -3.76 7.18 0.07
N LEU A 61 -5.02 6.74 -0.04
CA LEU A 61 -6.18 7.64 -0.06
C LEU A 61 -7.31 7.20 0.87
N ARG A 62 -7.56 8.07 1.85
CA ARG A 62 -8.76 8.23 2.67
C ARG A 62 -9.92 8.77 1.81
N GLN A 63 -10.30 8.08 0.74
CA GLN A 63 -11.33 8.56 -0.20
C GLN A 63 -12.46 7.55 -0.38
N GLY A 64 -13.65 7.98 0.05
CA GLY A 64 -14.97 7.50 -0.37
C GLY A 64 -15.39 6.13 0.16
N ASN A 65 -16.36 6.10 1.10
CA ASN A 65 -17.36 5.05 1.44
C ASN A 65 -17.03 3.55 1.25
N ASP A 66 -15.77 3.17 1.12
CA ASP A 66 -15.31 1.80 1.05
C ASP A 66 -15.30 1.24 2.49
N PRO A 67 -15.69 -0.03 2.71
CA PRO A 67 -15.74 -0.60 4.06
C PRO A 67 -14.37 -0.46 4.75
N LEU A 68 -14.34 0.29 5.86
CA LEU A 68 -13.15 0.68 6.63
C LEU A 68 -12.21 -0.50 6.96
N TYR A 69 -12.76 -1.71 6.98
CA TYR A 69 -12.12 -2.94 7.42
C TYR A 69 -10.92 -3.35 6.54
N ARG A 70 -10.85 -2.93 5.27
CA ARG A 70 -9.77 -3.34 4.34
C ARG A 70 -8.58 -2.37 4.29
N CYS A 71 -8.73 -1.15 4.83
CA CYS A 71 -7.68 -0.13 4.94
C CYS A 71 -7.15 0.06 6.37
N LEU A 72 -7.78 -0.61 7.35
CA LEU A 72 -7.51 -0.37 8.77
C LEU A 72 -6.03 -0.59 9.11
N PHE A 73 -5.45 -1.69 8.63
CA PHE A 73 -4.04 -2.04 8.91
C PHE A 73 -3.09 -0.89 8.56
N LEU A 74 -3.15 -0.39 7.33
CA LEU A 74 -2.18 0.59 6.84
C LEU A 74 -2.38 1.98 7.45
N LEU A 75 -3.63 2.38 7.73
CA LEU A 75 -3.92 3.58 8.51
C LEU A 75 -3.34 3.46 9.93
N THR A 76 -3.39 2.27 10.53
CA THR A 76 -2.83 2.01 11.85
C THR A 76 -1.30 2.07 11.82
N PHE A 77 -0.64 1.56 10.77
CA PHE A 77 0.81 1.74 10.57
C PHE A 77 1.20 3.19 10.30
N GLY A 78 0.40 3.95 9.54
CA GLY A 78 0.63 5.38 9.32
C GLY A 78 0.61 6.15 10.64
N TRP A 79 -0.42 5.95 11.47
CA TRP A 79 -0.53 6.55 12.80
C TRP A 79 0.57 6.06 13.75
N ALA A 80 0.92 4.78 13.72
CA ALA A 80 2.01 4.24 14.53
C ALA A 80 3.35 4.91 14.20
N LYS A 81 3.59 5.25 12.93
CA LYS A 81 4.80 5.97 12.50
C LYS A 81 4.77 7.43 12.92
N THR A 82 3.66 8.14 12.70
CA THR A 82 3.57 9.59 12.94
C THR A 82 3.32 9.97 14.40
N VAL A 83 2.44 9.23 15.09
CA VAL A 83 2.04 9.49 16.49
C VAL A 83 2.68 8.50 17.45
N GLY A 84 2.80 7.23 17.05
CA GLY A 84 3.39 6.18 17.89
C GLY A 84 4.92 6.19 17.99
N GLY A 85 5.60 7.02 17.18
CA GLY A 85 7.06 7.10 17.13
C GLY A 85 7.74 5.87 16.50
N MET A 86 7.00 5.07 15.71
CA MET A 86 7.52 3.84 15.08
C MET A 86 8.19 4.05 13.72
N ALA A 87 8.35 5.30 13.28
CA ALA A 87 9.18 5.62 12.11
C ALA A 87 10.67 5.42 12.39
N GLN A 88 11.12 5.75 13.61
CA GLN A 88 12.48 5.53 14.11
C GLN A 88 12.41 5.08 15.58
N THR A 89 12.57 3.79 15.82
CA THR A 89 12.52 3.25 17.18
C THR A 89 13.80 3.55 17.95
N MET A 90 13.66 4.15 19.14
CA MET A 90 14.76 4.38 20.08
C MET A 90 15.06 3.15 20.95
N TYR A 91 14.24 2.11 20.87
CA TYR A 91 14.41 0.88 21.63
C TYR A 91 15.38 -0.07 20.95
N ARG A 92 16.30 -0.65 21.75
CA ARG A 92 17.20 -1.72 21.31
C ARG A 92 16.68 -3.09 21.76
N GLY A 93 16.67 -4.06 20.85
CA GLY A 93 16.23 -5.43 21.09
C GLY A 93 14.78 -5.72 20.68
N ILE A 94 14.54 -6.91 20.12
CA ILE A 94 13.26 -7.34 19.53
C ILE A 94 12.12 -7.25 20.55
N GLU A 95 12.33 -7.73 21.78
CA GLU A 95 11.28 -7.75 22.81
C GLU A 95 10.78 -6.35 23.17
N ARG A 96 11.69 -5.37 23.31
CA ARG A 96 11.31 -3.98 23.63
C ARG A 96 10.57 -3.31 22.48
N VAL A 97 11.02 -3.54 21.24
CA VAL A 97 10.34 -3.05 20.04
C VAL A 97 8.94 -3.68 19.92
N ARG A 98 8.82 -4.98 20.21
CA ARG A 98 7.56 -5.73 20.16
C ARG A 98 6.54 -5.21 21.18
N ALA A 99 6.98 -4.95 22.41
CA ALA A 99 6.13 -4.38 23.45
C ALA A 99 5.60 -2.99 23.05
N ARG A 100 6.50 -2.12 22.56
CA ARG A 100 6.12 -0.76 22.11
C ARG A 100 5.18 -0.78 20.92
N PHE A 101 5.44 -1.66 19.95
CA PHE A 101 4.59 -1.84 18.78
C PHE A 101 3.18 -2.28 19.19
N THR A 102 3.07 -3.28 20.05
CA THR A 102 1.77 -3.80 20.52
C THR A 102 0.97 -2.72 21.26
N LEU A 103 1.62 -1.98 22.16
CA LEU A 103 1.00 -0.87 22.88
C LEU A 103 0.49 0.22 21.92
N THR A 104 1.30 0.58 20.93
CA THR A 104 0.95 1.58 19.92
C THR A 104 -0.27 1.15 19.09
N MET A 105 -0.33 -0.13 18.71
CA MET A 105 -1.46 -0.70 17.96
C MET A 105 -2.74 -0.74 18.80
N ALA A 106 -2.64 -1.06 20.10
CA ALA A 106 -3.78 -1.00 21.02
C ALA A 106 -4.30 0.44 21.19
N ALA A 107 -3.39 1.41 21.37
CA ALA A 107 -3.76 2.82 21.48
C ALA A 107 -4.42 3.37 20.20
N CYS A 108 -3.97 2.94 19.02
CA CYS A 108 -4.62 3.29 17.75
C CYS A 108 -6.10 2.86 17.72
N ASN A 109 -6.39 1.66 18.23
CA ASN A 109 -7.74 1.12 18.24
C ASN A 109 -8.63 1.96 19.17
N LEU A 110 -8.12 2.32 20.36
CA LEU A 110 -8.83 3.17 21.32
C LEU A 110 -9.11 4.58 20.79
N ALA A 111 -8.11 5.22 20.17
CA ALA A 111 -8.25 6.55 19.58
C ALA A 111 -9.29 6.63 18.44
N ARG A 112 -9.72 5.48 17.92
CA ARG A 112 -10.71 5.38 16.84
C ARG A 112 -12.11 5.05 17.33
N LEU A 113 -12.27 4.54 18.56
CA LEU A 113 -13.58 4.20 19.12
C LEU A 113 -14.61 5.34 19.02
N PRO A 114 -14.28 6.62 19.32
CA PRO A 114 -15.26 7.70 19.22
C PRO A 114 -15.83 7.89 17.80
N LYS A 115 -15.04 7.60 16.77
CA LYS A 115 -15.48 7.69 15.36
C LYS A 115 -16.30 6.49 14.90
N LEU A 116 -16.16 5.35 15.57
CA LEU A 116 -16.94 4.15 15.30
C LEU A 116 -18.28 4.16 16.04
N LEU A 117 -18.33 4.79 17.22
CA LEU A 117 -19.54 4.92 18.03
C LEU A 117 -20.45 6.09 17.59
N ALA A 118 -19.92 7.03 16.80
CA ALA A 118 -20.68 8.13 16.22
C ALA A 118 -21.28 7.81 14.83
N ALA A 119 -21.14 6.57 14.37
CA ALA A 119 -21.65 6.07 13.08
C ALA A 119 -22.92 5.23 13.26
#